data_AF-A0A957IQJ4-F1
#
_entry.id   AF-A0A957IQJ4-F1
#
_cell.length_a   1.000
_cell.length_b   1.000
_cell.length_c   1.000
_cell.angle_alpha   90.00
_cell.angle_beta   90.00
_cell.angle_gamma   90.00
#
_symmetry.space_group_name_H-M   'P 1'
#
loop_
_entity.id
_entity.type
_entity.pdbx_description
1 polymer ?
#
loop_
_entity_poly.entity_id
_entity_poly.type
_entity_poly.pdbx_seq_one_letter_code
_entity_poly.pdbx_strand_id
1 'polypeptide(L)' 'NNIADITEGKGMFAKLGETWFDDYWMNYRKITIPDGCGGTKKISSLVEFVQYRNGDVSLIIPKRNYLSPEEENES' A
#
# COMPACT_ATOMS: atom_id res chain seq x y z
N ASN A 1 -12.38 -15.02 4.26
CA ASN A 1 -11.28 -14.50 5.11
C ASN A 1 -9.95 -14.90 4.50
N ASN A 2 -9.38 -14.06 3.64
CA ASN A 2 -8.11 -14.33 2.96
C ASN A 2 -6.93 -13.97 3.88
N ILE A 3 -6.55 -14.91 4.75
CA ILE A 3 -5.30 -14.88 5.53
C ILE A 3 -4.10 -15.25 4.62
N ALA A 4 -4.37 -15.87 3.46
CA ALA A 4 -3.35 -16.33 2.50
C ALA A 4 -2.41 -15.21 2.02
N ASP A 5 -2.91 -13.98 1.85
CA ASP A 5 -2.12 -12.83 1.42
C ASP A 5 -1.07 -12.38 2.46
N ILE A 6 -1.25 -12.74 3.74
CA ILE A 6 -0.32 -12.41 4.83
C ILE A 6 0.83 -13.43 4.88
N THR A 7 0.57 -14.68 4.49
CA THR A 7 1.51 -15.81 4.57
C THR A 7 2.48 -15.93 3.39
N GLU A 8 2.20 -15.33 2.22
CA GLU A 8 3.07 -15.47 1.04
C GLU A 8 4.31 -14.56 1.01
N GLY A 9 4.49 -13.67 2.01
CA GLY A 9 5.67 -12.77 2.03
C GLY A 9 5.73 -11.76 0.88
N LYS A 10 4.74 -11.76 -0.03
CA LYS A 10 4.52 -10.74 -1.07
C LYS A 10 3.85 -9.49 -0.48
N GLY A 11 4.36 -9.05 0.66
CA GLY A 11 3.87 -7.85 1.33
C GLY A 11 4.05 -6.63 0.43
N MET A 12 3.15 -5.67 0.56
CA MET A 12 3.22 -4.35 -0.09
C MET A 12 4.56 -3.61 0.16
N PHE A 13 5.32 -4.02 1.19
CA PHE A 13 6.62 -3.49 1.57
C PHE A 13 7.82 -4.25 1.00
N ALA A 14 7.63 -5.37 0.29
CA ALA A 14 8.74 -6.26 -0.10
C ALA A 14 9.85 -5.57 -0.93
N LYS A 15 9.50 -4.54 -1.73
CA LYS A 15 10.49 -3.72 -2.47
C LYS A 15 10.87 -2.42 -1.76
N LEU A 16 10.05 -1.94 -0.83
CA LEU A 16 10.32 -0.73 -0.05
C LEU A 16 11.32 -1.00 1.07
N GLY A 17 11.27 -2.19 1.67
CA GLY A 17 12.06 -2.58 2.82
C GLY A 17 11.36 -2.35 4.16
N GLU A 18 11.95 -2.90 5.22
CA GLU A 18 11.40 -2.91 6.57
C GLU A 18 11.38 -1.53 7.23
N THR A 19 12.29 -0.63 6.84
CA THR A 19 12.32 0.75 7.37
C THR A 19 11.03 1.51 7.07
N TRP A 20 10.45 1.31 5.89
CA TRP A 20 9.15 1.87 5.52
C TRP A 20 8.00 1.21 6.26
N PHE A 21 8.12 -0.09 6.57
CA PHE A 21 7.12 -0.80 7.36
C PHE A 21 7.05 -0.25 8.78
N ASP A 22 8.20 -0.14 9.46
CA ASP A 22 8.28 0.38 10.82
C ASP A 22 7.82 1.85 10.89
N ASP A 23 8.29 2.70 9.97
CA ASP A 23 7.90 4.12 9.95
C ASP A 23 6.40 4.30 9.66
N TYR A 24 5.85 3.52 8.72
CA TYR A 24 4.42 3.53 8.43
C TYR A 24 3.59 3.10 9.64
N TRP A 25 3.96 2.01 10.30
CA TRP A 25 3.22 1.51 11.47
C TRP A 25 3.34 2.42 12.68
N MET A 26 4.51 3.01 12.94
CA MET A 26 4.69 3.99 14.02
C MET A 26 3.81 5.23 13.83
N ASN A 27 3.58 5.62 12.57
CA ASN A 27 2.85 6.83 12.18
C ASN A 27 1.42 6.56 11.68
N TYR A 28 0.95 5.31 11.72
CA TYR A 28 -0.34 4.91 11.17
C TYR A 28 -1.48 5.74 11.79
N ARG A 29 -2.20 6.47 10.95
CA ARG A 29 -3.30 7.39 11.32
C ARG A 29 -2.92 8.55 12.26
N LYS A 30 -1.62 8.80 12.48
CA LYS A 30 -1.14 9.97 13.25
C LYS A 30 -0.94 11.20 12.37
N ILE A 31 -0.56 10.99 11.11
CA ILE A 31 -0.28 12.09 10.18
C ILE A 31 -1.59 12.60 9.57
N THR A 32 -1.80 13.91 9.71
CA THR A 32 -2.94 14.64 9.15
C THR A 32 -2.40 15.62 8.11
N ILE A 33 -2.92 15.54 6.89
CA ILE A 33 -2.51 16.39 5.77
C ILE A 33 -3.71 17.20 5.25
N PRO A 34 -3.47 18.38 4.66
CA PRO A 34 -4.53 19.12 4.00
C PRO A 34 -5.09 18.31 2.81
N ASP A 35 -6.40 18.29 2.65
CA ASP A 35 -7.08 17.55 1.57
C ASP A 35 -7.16 18.33 0.25
N GLY A 36 -6.69 19.58 0.22
CA GLY A 36 -6.74 20.48 -0.93
C GLY A 36 -8.09 21.19 -1.14
N CYS A 37 -9.13 20.82 -0.39
CA CYS A 37 -10.47 21.43 -0.41
C CYS A 37 -10.74 22.34 0.79
N GLY A 38 -9.70 22.65 1.58
CA GLY A 38 -9.80 23.43 2.81
C GLY A 38 -10.08 22.60 4.07
N GLY A 39 -10.14 21.26 3.93
CA GLY A 39 -10.23 20.33 5.03
C GLY A 39 -8.90 19.65 5.34
N THR A 40 -8.95 18.67 6.24
CA THR A 40 -7.81 17.81 6.55
C THR A 40 -8.22 16.35 6.48
N LYS A 41 -7.30 15.52 6.01
CA LYS A 41 -7.45 14.05 5.96
C LYS A 41 -6.30 13.38 6.68
N LYS A 42 -6.58 12.20 7.25
CA LYS A 42 -5.56 11.37 7.88
C LYS A 42 -4.99 10.42 6.84
N ILE A 43 -3.67 10.28 6.81
CA ILE A 43 -3.02 9.28 5.97
C ILE A 43 -3.38 7.89 6.52
N SER A 44 -4.19 7.18 5.76
CA SER A 44 -4.64 5.81 6.08
C SER A 44 -4.12 4.76 5.11
N SER A 45 -3.51 5.19 4.00
CA SER A 45 -3.00 4.32 2.95
C SER A 45 -1.49 4.49 2.79
N LEU A 46 -0.77 3.38 2.58
CA LEU A 46 0.68 3.40 2.37
C LEU A 46 1.08 4.24 1.15
N VAL A 47 0.30 4.20 0.07
CA VAL A 47 0.54 5.02 -1.14
C VAL A 47 0.59 6.50 -0.78
N GLU A 48 -0.39 6.99 -0.01
CA GLU A 48 -0.42 8.38 0.45
C GLU A 48 0.75 8.69 1.39
N PHE A 49 1.13 7.76 2.26
CA PHE A 49 2.27 7.93 3.16
C PHE A 49 3.60 8.06 2.40
N VAL A 50 3.83 7.19 1.43
CA VAL A 50 5.03 7.18 0.61
C VAL A 50 5.08 8.46 -0.25
N GLN A 51 3.96 8.85 -0.87
CA GLN A 51 3.88 10.14 -1.60
C GLN A 51 4.16 11.33 -0.68
N TYR A 52 3.57 11.35 0.51
CA TYR A 52 3.80 12.39 1.49
C TYR A 52 5.27 12.51 1.91
N ARG A 53 5.97 11.38 2.02
CA ARG A 53 7.41 11.32 2.29
C ARG A 53 8.30 11.54 1.06
N ASN A 54 7.73 11.90 -0.10
CA ASN A 54 8.43 11.99 -1.40
C ASN A 54 9.15 10.68 -1.79
N GLY A 55 8.60 9.53 -1.37
CA GLY A 55 9.10 8.22 -1.75
C GLY A 55 8.52 7.73 -3.09
N ASP A 56 9.12 6.67 -3.62
CA ASP A 56 8.67 6.05 -4.86
C ASP A 56 7.55 5.04 -4.62
N VAL A 57 6.32 5.43 -4.98
CA VAL A 57 5.14 4.57 -4.89
C VAL A 57 5.19 3.36 -5.82
N SER A 58 6.05 3.37 -6.85
CA SER A 58 6.20 2.24 -7.77
C SER A 58 6.83 1.02 -7.09
N LEU A 59 7.48 1.23 -5.95
CA LEU A 59 8.01 0.18 -5.10
C LEU A 59 6.91 -0.47 -4.24
N ILE A 60 5.78 0.20 -4.04
CA ILE A 60 4.63 -0.44 -3.40
C ILE A 60 4.11 -1.49 -4.35
N ILE A 61 4.13 -2.75 -3.94
CA ILE A 61 3.51 -3.81 -4.72
C ILE A 61 2.00 -3.66 -4.52
N PRO A 62 1.23 -3.22 -5.55
CA PRO A 62 -0.22 -3.24 -5.44
C PRO A 62 -0.64 -4.68 -5.27
N LYS A 63 -1.59 -4.92 -4.37
CA LYS A 63 -2.24 -6.22 -4.22
C LYS A 63 -3.02 -6.47 -5.50
N ARG A 64 -2.34 -6.97 -6.53
CA ARG A 64 -2.94 -7.44 -7.76
C ARG A 64 -3.87 -8.55 -7.29
N ASN A 65 -5.18 -8.31 -7.34
CA ASN A 65 -6.14 -9.39 -7.28
C ASN A 65 -5.63 -10.38 -8.33
N TYR A 66 -5.16 -11.55 -7.91
CA TYR A 66 -4.80 -12.61 -8.85
C TYR A 66 -6.11 -13.04 -9.52
N LEU A 67 -6.59 -12.25 -10.47
CA LEU A 67 -7.31 -12.79 -11.60
C LEU A 67 -6.21 -13.50 -12.38
N SER A 68 -6.10 -14.80 -12.09
CA SER A 68 -5.33 -15.75 -12.86
C SER A 68 -5.64 -15.52 -14.34
N PRO A 69 -4.64 -15.43 -15.24
CA PRO A 69 -4.86 -15.31 -16.68
C PRO A 69 -5.50 -16.54 -17.35
N GLU A 70 -6.29 -17.35 -16.64
CA GLU A 70 -6.73 -18.67 -17.12
C GLU A 70 -8.16 -18.71 -17.71
N GLU A 71 -8.84 -17.58 -17.91
CA GLU A 71 -10.19 -17.55 -18.50
C GLU A 71 -10.31 -16.65 -19.76
N GLU A 72 -9.27 -16.56 -20.60
CA GLU A 72 -9.40 -16.01 -21.97
C GLU A 72 -9.06 -17.04 -23.07
N ASN A 73 -9.33 -18.33 -22.82
CA ASN A 73 -9.20 -19.35 -23.87
C ASN A 73 -10.24 -20.47 -23.75
N GLU A 74 -11.53 -20.13 -23.87
CA GLU A 74 -12.51 -21.02 -24.53
C GLU A 74 -13.83 -20.31 -24.86
N SER A 75 -13.97 -19.90 -26.13
CA SER A 75 -15.14 -20.01 -27.04
C SER A 75 -15.28 -18.82 -27.98
#